data_AF-A0AAJ3KJQ3-F1
#
_entry.id   AF-A0AAJ3KJQ3-F1
#
_cell.length_a   1.000
_cell.length_b   1.000
_cell.length_c   1.000
_cell.angle_alpha   90.00
_cell.angle_beta   90.00
_cell.angle_gamma   90.00
#
_symmetry.space_group_name_H-M   'P 1'
#
loop_
_entity.id
_entity.type
_entity.pdbx_description
1 polymer ?
#
loop_
_entity_poly.entity_id
_entity_poly.type
_entity_poly.pdbx_seq_one_letter_code
_entity_poly.pdbx_strand_id
1 'polypeptide(L)'
;MEKKREITEEQVKEYQMLLAQWMQLPKDALEILNEDMPWRIREWLYVCALDQISGAELQAMKPQGLKKIQDIRAQFLKQKFQNLKEIQTQLNALQKQMEEGKEKQATVLSRLQEGVVQILQYLEQEKQTLKEREEQWLEERRKYKEQFQQMEINRMEEEKSWSLWNRLWKKKRRKTQLHRKQAQMDQFVKQVLEEEKFSQEQKSYLLDCLEQGEEMEEVLYLAKSCLSVEQMERIKQLLSEHPQMFWGSRRKPWNQKKKVK
;
A
#
# COMPACT_ATOMS: atom_id res chain seq x y z
N MET A 1 106.87 -19.59 29.04
CA MET A 1 105.97 -20.07 30.12
C MET A 1 105.41 -18.84 30.80
N GLU A 2 104.27 -18.33 30.33
CA GLU A 2 103.59 -17.22 30.99
C GLU A 2 103.13 -17.68 32.38
N LYS A 3 103.66 -17.03 33.43
CA LYS A 3 103.13 -17.18 34.79
C LYS A 3 101.65 -16.81 34.73
N LYS A 4 100.76 -17.76 35.01
CA LYS A 4 99.35 -17.47 35.27
C LYS A 4 99.31 -16.40 36.36
N ARG A 5 98.85 -15.19 36.03
CA ARG A 5 98.58 -14.17 37.03
C ARG A 5 97.45 -14.72 37.90
N GLU A 6 97.73 -14.94 39.18
CA GLU A 6 96.71 -15.35 40.14
C GLU A 6 95.77 -14.16 40.34
N ILE A 7 94.49 -14.35 40.00
CA ILE A 7 93.45 -13.35 40.19
C ILE A 7 93.10 -13.33 41.68
N THR A 8 93.09 -12.15 42.30
CA THR A 8 92.74 -12.01 43.73
C THR A 8 91.22 -11.93 43.94
N GLU A 9 90.75 -12.21 45.15
CA GLU A 9 89.31 -12.15 45.49
C GLU A 9 88.72 -10.74 45.31
N GLU A 10 89.54 -9.70 45.49
CA GLU A 10 89.19 -8.30 45.27
C GLU A 10 88.98 -7.99 43.79
N GLN A 11 89.87 -8.50 42.92
CA GLN A 11 89.72 -8.36 41.46
C GLN A 11 88.43 -9.05 40.99
N VAL A 12 88.10 -10.22 41.53
CA VAL A 12 86.83 -10.89 41.23
C VAL A 12 85.62 -10.05 41.65
N LYS A 13 85.67 -9.40 42.83
CA LYS A 13 84.61 -8.51 43.29
C LYS A 13 84.44 -7.30 42.36
N GLU A 14 85.51 -6.65 41.95
CA GLU A 14 85.47 -5.51 41.02
C GLU A 14 84.82 -5.89 39.68
N TYR A 15 85.20 -7.03 39.10
CA TYR A 15 84.59 -7.51 37.87
C TYR A 15 83.11 -7.89 38.04
N GLN A 16 82.76 -8.54 39.15
CA GLN A 16 81.35 -8.85 39.46
C GLN A 16 80.51 -7.58 39.58
N MET A 17 81.02 -6.53 40.23
CA MET A 17 80.32 -5.26 40.36
C MET A 17 80.15 -4.53 39.02
N LEU A 18 81.17 -4.51 38.17
CA LEU A 18 81.08 -3.94 36.83
C LEU A 18 80.05 -4.69 35.96
N LEU A 19 80.09 -6.02 35.98
CA LEU A 19 79.12 -6.84 35.27
C LEU A 19 77.70 -6.67 35.82
N ALA A 20 77.55 -6.59 37.14
CA ALA A 20 76.26 -6.33 37.79
C ALA A 20 75.65 -4.99 37.35
N GLN A 21 76.47 -3.94 37.27
CA GLN A 21 76.05 -2.63 36.77
C GLN A 21 75.68 -2.67 35.28
N TRP A 22 76.47 -3.36 34.45
CA TRP A 22 76.17 -3.54 33.02
C TRP A 22 74.87 -4.30 32.78
N MET A 23 74.60 -5.33 33.61
CA MET A 23 73.35 -6.09 33.59
C MET A 23 72.17 -5.33 34.22
N GLN A 24 72.39 -4.08 34.65
CA GLN A 24 71.38 -3.21 35.26
C GLN A 24 70.71 -3.85 36.48
N LEU A 25 71.49 -4.51 37.32
CA LEU A 25 70.96 -5.07 38.57
C LEU A 25 70.39 -3.96 39.48
N PRO A 26 69.34 -4.28 40.25
CA PRO A 26 68.73 -3.36 41.20
C PRO A 26 69.76 -2.75 42.17
N LYS A 27 69.60 -1.46 42.52
CA LYS A 27 70.55 -0.73 43.38
C LYS A 27 70.72 -1.35 44.76
N ASP A 28 69.62 -1.82 45.34
CA ASP A 28 69.59 -2.60 46.59
C ASP A 28 70.43 -3.88 46.48
N ALA A 29 70.36 -4.61 45.37
CA ALA A 29 71.21 -5.78 45.13
C ALA A 29 72.70 -5.41 45.02
N LEU A 30 73.02 -4.29 44.35
CA LEU A 30 74.41 -3.79 44.23
C LEU A 30 75.00 -3.39 45.58
N GLU A 31 74.20 -2.74 46.43
CA GLU A 31 74.60 -2.35 47.79
C GLU A 31 74.93 -3.59 48.64
N ILE A 32 74.09 -4.63 48.57
CA ILE A 32 74.30 -5.91 49.28
C ILE A 32 75.60 -6.59 48.83
N LEU A 33 75.84 -6.66 47.52
CA LEU A 33 77.04 -7.31 46.97
C LEU A 33 78.34 -6.57 47.28
N ASN A 34 78.25 -5.28 47.58
CA ASN A 34 79.40 -4.46 47.92
C ASN A 34 79.79 -4.53 49.41
N GLU A 35 78.96 -5.10 50.27
CA GLU A 35 79.26 -5.30 51.69
C GLU A 35 80.45 -6.26 51.91
N ASP A 36 81.04 -6.20 53.11
CA ASP A 36 82.08 -7.14 53.51
C ASP A 36 81.48 -8.49 53.91
N MET A 37 81.89 -9.55 53.19
CA MET A 37 81.39 -10.90 53.39
C MET A 37 82.30 -11.96 52.76
N PRO A 38 82.22 -13.23 53.21
CA PRO A 38 82.99 -14.32 52.63
C PRO A 38 82.75 -14.47 51.12
N TRP A 39 83.82 -14.63 50.33
CA TRP A 39 83.72 -14.63 48.87
C TRP A 39 82.74 -15.66 48.32
N ARG A 40 82.65 -16.86 48.93
CA ARG A 40 81.71 -17.92 48.52
C ARG A 40 80.25 -17.51 48.70
N ILE A 41 79.95 -16.73 49.73
CA ILE A 41 78.59 -16.22 49.97
C ILE A 41 78.29 -15.11 48.96
N ARG A 42 79.24 -14.19 48.73
CA ARG A 42 79.12 -13.12 47.73
C ARG A 42 78.89 -13.65 46.33
N GLU A 43 79.65 -14.67 45.92
CA GLU A 43 79.51 -15.30 44.61
C GLU A 43 78.11 -15.89 44.41
N TRP A 44 77.58 -16.59 45.41
CA TRP A 44 76.23 -17.16 45.30
C TRP A 44 75.13 -16.10 45.35
N LEU A 45 75.28 -15.04 46.15
CA LEU A 45 74.34 -13.92 46.14
C LEU A 45 74.38 -13.16 44.81
N TYR A 46 75.56 -13.01 44.20
CA TYR A 46 75.71 -12.41 42.87
C TYR A 46 74.94 -13.22 41.82
N VAL A 47 75.09 -14.55 41.83
CA VAL A 47 74.33 -15.43 40.93
C VAL A 47 72.82 -15.34 41.20
N CYS A 48 72.39 -15.26 42.46
CA CYS A 48 70.97 -15.06 42.80
C CYS A 48 70.43 -13.71 42.29
N ALA A 49 71.24 -12.65 42.37
CA ALA A 49 70.88 -11.34 41.84
C ALA A 49 70.71 -11.38 40.31
N LEU A 50 71.59 -12.09 39.59
CA LEU A 50 71.45 -12.32 38.14
C LEU A 50 70.18 -13.08 37.78
N ASP A 51 69.72 -13.99 38.63
CA ASP A 51 68.44 -14.70 38.46
C ASP A 51 67.21 -13.82 38.73
N GLN A 52 67.44 -12.54 39.11
CA GLN A 52 66.45 -11.52 39.47
C GLN A 52 65.72 -11.82 40.79
N ILE A 53 66.40 -12.45 41.74
CA ILE A 53 65.92 -12.52 43.13
C ILE A 53 65.99 -11.11 43.73
N SER A 54 64.96 -10.70 44.47
CA SER A 54 64.83 -9.34 44.97
C SER A 54 65.89 -9.00 46.03
N GLY A 55 66.27 -7.72 46.17
CA GLY A 55 67.24 -7.30 47.20
C GLY A 55 66.79 -7.61 48.63
N ALA A 56 65.48 -7.57 48.90
CA ALA A 56 64.91 -7.98 50.18
C ALA A 56 65.17 -9.47 50.49
N GLU A 57 65.00 -10.34 49.51
CA GLU A 57 65.29 -11.78 49.65
C GLU A 57 66.79 -12.04 49.73
N LEU A 58 67.62 -11.31 48.98
CA LEU A 58 69.08 -11.36 49.07
C LEU A 58 69.57 -10.98 50.47
N GLN A 59 69.03 -9.93 51.09
CA GLN A 59 69.36 -9.56 52.47
C GLN A 59 68.94 -10.64 53.48
N ALA A 60 67.77 -11.25 53.31
CA ALA A 60 67.31 -12.34 54.17
C ALA A 60 68.16 -13.62 54.04
N MET A 61 68.79 -13.82 52.87
CA MET A 61 69.69 -14.94 52.60
C MET A 61 71.12 -14.72 53.11
N LYS A 62 71.56 -13.46 53.24
CA LYS A 62 72.91 -13.09 53.68
C LYS A 62 73.40 -13.80 54.96
N PRO A 63 72.64 -13.84 56.08
CA PRO A 63 73.10 -14.51 57.30
C PRO A 63 73.02 -16.04 57.23
N GLN A 64 72.51 -16.61 56.14
CA GLN A 64 72.30 -18.05 56.02
C GLN A 64 73.56 -18.75 55.50
N GLY A 65 73.73 -20.01 55.89
CA GLY A 65 74.81 -20.84 55.36
C GLY A 65 74.65 -21.09 53.85
N LEU A 66 75.78 -21.28 53.15
CA LEU A 66 75.86 -21.49 51.69
C LEU A 66 74.80 -22.45 51.13
N LYS A 67 74.57 -23.58 51.82
CA LYS A 67 73.61 -24.61 51.38
C LYS A 67 72.17 -24.11 51.34
N LYS A 68 71.77 -23.27 52.31
CA LYS A 68 70.44 -22.67 52.31
C LYS A 68 70.24 -21.68 51.16
N ILE A 69 71.27 -20.89 50.83
CA ILE A 69 71.23 -19.98 49.68
C ILE A 69 71.03 -20.77 48.38
N GLN A 70 71.74 -21.89 48.22
CA GLN A 70 71.58 -22.79 47.08
C GLN A 70 70.17 -23.38 46.99
N ASP A 71 69.61 -23.84 48.11
CA ASP A 71 68.28 -24.43 48.17
C ASP A 71 67.18 -23.38 47.83
N ILE A 72 67.30 -22.16 48.37
CA ILE A 72 66.36 -21.06 48.09
C ILE A 72 66.38 -20.70 46.60
N ARG A 73 67.58 -20.55 46.01
CA ARG A 73 67.74 -20.29 44.59
C ARG A 73 67.12 -21.39 43.73
N ALA A 74 67.36 -22.66 44.07
CA ALA A 74 66.80 -23.79 43.34
C ALA A 74 65.26 -23.82 43.39
N GLN A 75 64.68 -23.49 44.54
CA GLN A 75 63.23 -23.37 44.69
C GLN A 75 62.66 -22.21 43.87
N PHE A 76 63.30 -21.03 43.92
CA PHE A 76 62.91 -19.86 43.15
C PHE A 76 62.90 -20.15 41.65
N LEU A 77 63.99 -20.74 41.12
CA LEU A 77 64.08 -21.10 39.71
C LEU A 77 63.00 -22.12 39.32
N LYS A 78 62.76 -23.13 40.15
CA LYS A 78 61.70 -24.12 39.91
C LYS A 78 60.32 -23.44 39.79
N GLN A 79 59.99 -22.53 40.70
CA GLN A 79 58.73 -21.78 40.67
C GLN A 79 58.64 -20.86 39.44
N LYS A 80 59.70 -20.10 39.12
CA LYS A 80 59.75 -19.19 37.96
C LYS A 80 59.47 -19.93 36.65
N PHE A 81 60.09 -21.09 36.45
CA PHE A 81 59.88 -21.90 35.25
C PHE A 81 58.57 -22.70 35.25
N GLN A 82 57.99 -23.01 36.42
CA GLN A 82 56.65 -23.59 36.51
C GLN A 82 55.58 -22.57 36.10
N ASN A 83 55.64 -21.36 36.66
CA ASN A 83 54.69 -20.28 36.35
C ASN A 83 54.71 -19.92 34.86
N LEU A 84 55.88 -19.89 34.22
CA LEU A 84 55.99 -19.64 32.78
C LEU A 84 55.25 -20.70 31.94
N LYS A 85 55.33 -21.99 32.32
CA LYS A 85 54.62 -23.07 31.62
C LYS A 85 53.11 -22.97 31.82
N GLU A 86 52.67 -22.60 33.01
CA GLU A 86 51.26 -22.38 33.32
C GLU A 86 50.69 -21.20 32.52
N ILE A 87 51.39 -20.07 32.49
CA ILE A 87 51.01 -18.89 31.69
C ILE A 87 50.93 -19.26 30.21
N GLN A 88 51.93 -19.97 29.66
CA GLN A 88 51.90 -20.40 28.26
C GLN A 88 50.68 -21.28 27.96
N THR A 89 50.32 -22.17 28.90
CA THR A 89 49.17 -23.07 28.75
C THR A 89 47.86 -22.30 28.77
N GLN A 90 47.72 -21.33 29.69
CA GLN A 90 46.56 -20.44 29.76
C GLN A 90 46.42 -19.58 28.49
N LEU A 91 47.53 -19.06 27.98
CA LEU A 91 47.55 -18.24 26.77
C LEU A 91 47.10 -19.06 25.55
N ASN A 92 47.60 -20.29 25.40
CA ASN A 92 47.16 -21.20 24.35
C ASN A 92 45.66 -21.56 24.47
N ALA A 93 45.17 -21.78 25.69
CA ALA A 93 43.76 -22.08 25.93
C ALA A 93 42.85 -20.89 25.57
N LEU A 94 43.24 -19.67 25.96
CA LEU A 94 42.54 -18.44 25.59
C LEU A 94 42.54 -18.20 24.08
N GLN A 95 43.68 -18.45 23.42
CA GLN A 95 43.78 -18.34 21.96
C GLN A 95 42.81 -19.31 21.26
N LYS A 96 42.75 -20.56 21.73
CA LYS A 96 41.81 -21.56 21.21
C LYS A 96 40.35 -21.13 21.40
N GLN A 97 39.99 -20.62 22.58
CA GLN A 97 38.64 -20.11 22.82
C GLN A 97 38.29 -18.91 21.92
N MET A 98 39.26 -18.04 21.64
CA MET A 98 39.06 -16.91 20.72
C MET A 98 38.81 -17.39 19.29
N GLU A 99 39.57 -18.39 18.82
CA GLU A 99 39.37 -18.99 17.48
C GLU A 99 38.01 -19.69 17.37
N GLU A 100 37.64 -20.50 18.36
CA GLU A 100 36.31 -21.14 18.41
C GLU A 100 35.18 -20.10 18.48
N GLY A 101 35.39 -18.99 19.19
CA GLY A 101 34.44 -17.88 19.27
C GLY A 101 34.24 -17.20 17.90
N LYS A 102 35.33 -16.96 17.17
CA LYS A 102 35.29 -16.40 15.81
C LYS A 102 34.56 -17.33 14.83
N GLU A 103 34.81 -18.64 14.90
CA GLU A 103 34.16 -19.62 14.03
C GLU A 103 32.65 -19.72 14.30
N LYS A 104 32.25 -19.75 15.58
CA LYS A 104 30.84 -19.70 15.99
C LYS A 104 30.16 -18.42 15.51
N GLN A 105 30.83 -17.28 15.64
CA GLN A 105 30.31 -16.00 15.18
C GLN A 105 30.14 -15.98 13.65
N ALA A 106 31.12 -16.47 12.89
CA ALA A 106 31.03 -16.59 11.44
C ALA A 106 29.84 -17.47 11.02
N THR A 107 29.65 -18.60 11.70
CA THR A 107 28.51 -19.52 11.45
C THR A 107 27.17 -18.85 11.69
N VAL A 108 27.03 -18.10 12.79
CA VAL A 108 25.80 -17.35 13.10
C VAL A 108 25.56 -16.26 12.06
N LEU A 109 26.60 -15.52 11.65
CA LEU A 109 26.49 -14.48 10.63
C LEU A 109 26.04 -15.05 9.27
N SER A 110 26.59 -16.20 8.83
CA SER A 110 26.16 -16.86 7.60
C SER A 110 24.68 -17.25 7.65
N ARG A 111 24.21 -17.84 8.76
CA ARG A 111 22.78 -18.18 8.93
C ARG A 111 21.88 -16.95 8.92
N LEU A 112 22.30 -15.86 9.56
CA LEU A 112 21.55 -14.60 9.55
C LEU A 112 21.50 -14.01 8.14
N GLN A 113 22.61 -14.01 7.41
CA GLN A 113 22.67 -13.55 6.02
C GLN A 113 21.73 -14.37 5.13
N GLU A 114 21.74 -15.70 5.25
CA GLU A 114 20.80 -16.59 4.54
C GLU A 114 19.34 -16.25 4.87
N GLY A 115 19.02 -16.05 6.15
CA GLY A 115 17.67 -15.65 6.57
C GLY A 115 17.23 -14.31 6.00
N VAL A 116 18.13 -13.32 5.96
CA VAL A 116 17.86 -12.01 5.33
C VAL A 116 17.59 -12.17 3.83
N VAL A 117 18.37 -12.99 3.12
CA VAL A 117 18.16 -13.24 1.68
C VAL A 117 16.81 -13.90 1.42
N GLN A 118 16.40 -14.89 2.24
CA GLN A 118 15.10 -15.53 2.12
C GLN A 118 13.94 -14.55 2.33
N ILE A 119 14.04 -13.68 3.34
CA ILE A 119 13.03 -12.65 3.61
C ILE A 119 12.93 -11.67 2.42
N LEU A 120 14.07 -11.22 1.88
CA LEU A 120 14.08 -10.32 0.72
C LEU A 120 13.45 -10.96 -0.52
N GLN A 121 13.73 -12.24 -0.78
CA GLN A 121 13.09 -12.97 -1.88
C GLN A 121 11.58 -13.07 -1.70
N TYR A 122 11.11 -13.39 -0.49
CA TYR A 122 9.68 -13.43 -0.17
C TYR A 122 9.01 -12.07 -0.39
N LEU A 123 9.61 -10.99 0.11
CA LEU A 123 9.07 -9.63 -0.04
C LEU A 123 9.01 -9.19 -1.52
N GLU A 124 9.99 -9.57 -2.33
CA GLU A 124 9.96 -9.27 -3.76
C GLU A 124 8.85 -10.03 -4.50
N GLN A 125 8.62 -11.30 -4.14
CA GLN A 125 7.48 -12.07 -4.67
C GLN A 125 6.14 -11.45 -4.25
N GLU A 126 5.98 -11.09 -2.98
CA GLU A 126 4.76 -10.47 -2.47
C GLU A 126 4.49 -9.13 -3.18
N LYS A 127 5.52 -8.32 -3.39
CA LYS A 127 5.44 -7.08 -4.16
C LYS A 127 4.99 -7.30 -5.60
N GLN A 128 5.47 -8.37 -6.26
CA GLN A 128 5.03 -8.71 -7.62
C GLN A 128 3.55 -9.10 -7.64
N THR A 129 3.11 -9.95 -6.72
CA THR A 129 1.69 -10.34 -6.63
C THR A 129 0.77 -9.15 -6.35
N LEU A 130 1.22 -8.19 -5.54
CA LEU A 130 0.48 -6.95 -5.27
C LEU A 130 0.36 -6.07 -6.52
N LYS A 131 1.43 -5.93 -7.30
CA LYS A 131 1.39 -5.21 -8.58
C LYS A 131 0.41 -5.83 -9.56
N GLU A 132 0.44 -7.16 -9.70
CA GLU A 132 -0.50 -7.87 -10.58
C GLU A 132 -1.96 -7.65 -10.14
N ARG A 133 -2.23 -7.70 -8.83
CA ARG A 133 -3.56 -7.40 -8.27
C ARG A 133 -3.98 -5.94 -8.50
N GLU A 134 -3.06 -5.00 -8.37
CA GLU A 134 -3.32 -3.58 -8.63
C GLU A 134 -3.66 -3.34 -10.10
N GLU A 135 -2.92 -3.94 -11.03
CA GLU A 135 -3.19 -3.88 -12.47
C GLU A 135 -4.55 -4.50 -12.83
N GLN A 136 -4.88 -5.66 -12.25
CA GLN A 136 -6.19 -6.28 -12.41
C GLN A 136 -7.31 -5.35 -11.94
N TRP A 137 -7.16 -4.74 -10.76
CA TRP A 137 -8.15 -3.83 -10.21
C TRP A 137 -8.33 -2.57 -11.07
N LEU A 138 -7.24 -2.03 -11.63
CA LEU A 138 -7.30 -0.90 -12.56
C LEU A 138 -7.99 -1.26 -13.88
N GLU A 139 -7.75 -2.47 -14.39
CA GLU A 139 -8.42 -2.99 -15.59
C GLU A 139 -9.93 -3.18 -15.37
N GLU A 140 -10.33 -3.78 -14.25
CA GLU A 140 -11.74 -3.89 -13.87
C GLU A 140 -12.41 -2.52 -13.75
N ARG A 141 -11.73 -1.57 -13.10
CA ARG A 141 -12.23 -0.20 -12.96
C ARG A 141 -12.40 0.49 -14.31
N ARG A 142 -11.51 0.24 -15.28
CA ARG A 142 -11.66 0.73 -16.67
C ARG A 142 -12.87 0.10 -17.35
N LYS A 143 -13.03 -1.22 -17.27
CA LYS A 143 -14.18 -1.93 -17.83
C LYS A 143 -15.50 -1.43 -17.26
N TYR A 144 -15.60 -1.22 -15.96
CA TYR A 144 -16.80 -0.66 -15.33
C TYR A 144 -17.13 0.74 -15.85
N LYS A 145 -16.12 1.59 -16.05
CA LYS A 145 -16.29 2.94 -16.58
C LYS A 145 -16.79 2.90 -18.02
N GLU A 146 -16.23 2.04 -18.86
CA GLU A 146 -16.64 1.85 -20.26
C GLU A 146 -18.06 1.29 -20.35
N GLN A 147 -18.39 0.28 -19.53
CA GLN A 147 -19.74 -0.28 -19.46
C GLN A 147 -20.77 0.78 -19.06
N PHE A 148 -20.43 1.62 -18.07
CA PHE A 148 -21.30 2.70 -17.63
C PHE A 148 -21.53 3.73 -18.74
N GLN A 149 -20.47 4.15 -19.43
CA GLN A 149 -20.58 5.06 -20.58
C GLN A 149 -21.43 4.46 -21.71
N GLN A 150 -21.26 3.17 -22.02
CA GLN A 150 -22.06 2.49 -23.02
C GLN A 150 -23.53 2.42 -22.62
N MET A 151 -23.82 2.15 -21.34
CA MET A 151 -25.18 2.15 -20.81
C MET A 151 -25.85 3.53 -20.94
N GLU A 152 -25.11 4.61 -20.67
CA GLU A 152 -25.62 5.98 -20.87
C GLU A 152 -25.89 6.29 -22.35
N ILE A 153 -25.00 5.89 -23.25
CA ILE A 153 -25.19 6.05 -24.70
C ILE A 153 -26.45 5.31 -25.14
N ASN A 154 -26.60 4.05 -24.75
CA ASN A 154 -27.76 3.23 -25.09
C ASN A 154 -29.05 3.87 -24.56
N ARG A 155 -29.06 4.35 -23.30
CA ARG A 155 -30.22 5.05 -22.72
C ARG A 155 -30.60 6.28 -23.53
N MET A 156 -29.61 7.09 -23.92
CA MET A 156 -29.82 8.29 -24.73
C MET A 156 -30.35 7.97 -26.13
N GLU A 157 -29.91 6.86 -26.73
CA GLU A 157 -30.40 6.39 -28.03
C GLU A 157 -31.83 5.86 -27.95
N GLU A 158 -32.17 5.13 -26.89
CA GLU A 158 -33.54 4.67 -26.61
C GLU A 158 -34.49 5.85 -26.42
N GLU A 159 -34.10 6.86 -25.64
CA GLU A 159 -34.87 8.09 -25.44
C GLU A 159 -35.11 8.83 -26.78
N LYS A 160 -34.05 8.96 -27.60
CA LYS A 160 -34.16 9.54 -28.95
C LYS A 160 -35.10 8.73 -29.84
N SER A 161 -34.95 7.41 -29.87
CA SER A 161 -35.79 6.50 -30.66
C SER A 161 -37.26 6.58 -30.25
N TRP A 162 -37.54 6.57 -28.94
CA TRP A 162 -38.90 6.70 -28.40
C TRP A 162 -39.52 8.07 -28.72
N SER A 163 -38.72 9.14 -28.67
CA SER A 163 -39.15 10.48 -29.06
C SER A 163 -39.52 10.57 -30.56
N LEU A 164 -38.73 9.93 -31.43
CA LEU A 164 -38.98 9.86 -32.87
C LEU A 164 -40.25 9.05 -33.18
N TRP A 165 -40.39 7.89 -32.53
CA TRP A 165 -41.58 7.04 -32.66
C TRP A 165 -42.85 7.78 -32.24
N ASN A 166 -42.82 8.47 -31.08
CA ASN A 166 -43.93 9.30 -30.61
C ASN A 166 -44.31 10.41 -31.60
N ARG A 167 -43.31 11.06 -32.23
CA ARG A 167 -43.55 12.09 -33.25
C ARG A 167 -44.23 11.52 -34.49
N LEU A 168 -43.76 10.35 -34.97
CA LEU A 168 -44.35 9.65 -36.11
C LEU A 168 -45.77 9.18 -35.81
N TRP A 169 -46.01 8.62 -34.62
CA TRP A 169 -47.32 8.18 -34.17
C TRP A 169 -48.32 9.34 -34.09
N LYS A 170 -47.92 10.49 -33.50
CA LYS A 170 -48.74 11.72 -33.48
C LYS A 170 -49.05 12.22 -34.89
N LYS A 171 -48.09 12.19 -35.83
CA LYS A 171 -48.31 12.56 -37.24
C LYS A 171 -49.31 11.62 -37.91
N LYS A 172 -49.15 10.30 -37.75
CA LYS A 172 -50.08 9.31 -38.29
C LYS A 172 -51.49 9.52 -37.76
N ARG A 173 -51.63 9.73 -36.45
CA ARG A 173 -52.91 10.05 -35.80
C ARG A 173 -53.56 11.31 -36.38
N ARG A 174 -52.79 12.40 -36.58
CA ARG A 174 -53.29 13.64 -37.21
C ARG A 174 -53.76 13.40 -38.65
N LYS A 175 -53.01 12.64 -39.46
CA LYS A 175 -53.41 12.29 -40.83
C LYS A 175 -54.71 11.47 -40.84
N THR A 176 -54.81 10.45 -39.99
CA THR A 176 -56.04 9.65 -39.87
C THR A 176 -57.22 10.52 -39.43
N GLN A 177 -57.01 11.45 -38.50
CA GLN A 177 -58.04 12.39 -38.08
C GLN A 177 -58.47 13.32 -39.23
N LEU A 178 -57.52 13.81 -40.04
CA LEU A 178 -57.82 14.63 -41.21
C LEU A 178 -58.63 13.86 -42.25
N HIS A 179 -58.23 12.63 -42.59
CA HIS A 179 -58.98 11.78 -43.52
C HIS A 179 -60.40 11.47 -43.02
N ARG A 180 -60.58 11.26 -41.71
CA ARG A 180 -61.92 11.11 -41.12
C ARG A 180 -62.77 12.36 -41.28
N LYS A 181 -62.21 13.54 -40.99
CA LYS A 181 -62.92 14.82 -41.17
C LYS A 181 -63.27 15.08 -42.64
N GLN A 182 -62.36 14.76 -43.56
CA GLN A 182 -62.61 14.88 -45.00
C GLN A 182 -63.75 13.95 -45.43
N ALA A 183 -63.74 12.67 -45.03
CA ALA A 183 -64.80 11.73 -45.37
C ALA A 183 -66.17 12.15 -44.79
N GLN A 184 -66.19 12.72 -43.57
CA GLN A 184 -67.42 13.26 -42.98
C GLN A 184 -67.96 14.47 -43.76
N MET A 185 -67.06 15.34 -44.24
CA MET A 185 -67.43 16.45 -45.12
C MET A 185 -67.99 15.93 -46.46
N ASP A 186 -67.30 14.98 -47.09
CA ASP A 186 -67.74 14.38 -48.36
C ASP A 186 -69.11 13.70 -48.20
N GLN A 187 -69.35 13.03 -47.06
CA GLN A 187 -70.65 12.46 -46.72
C GLN A 187 -71.74 13.53 -46.59
N PHE A 188 -71.44 14.65 -45.91
CA PHE A 188 -72.39 15.76 -45.77
C PHE A 188 -72.76 16.38 -47.11
N VAL A 189 -71.78 16.63 -47.99
CA VAL A 189 -72.03 17.13 -49.34
C VAL A 189 -72.98 16.20 -50.10
N LYS A 190 -72.68 14.90 -50.08
CA LYS A 190 -73.47 13.89 -50.80
C LYS A 190 -74.89 13.71 -50.25
N GLN A 191 -75.06 13.67 -48.93
CA GLN A 191 -76.35 13.36 -48.30
C GLN A 191 -77.25 14.58 -48.14
N VAL A 192 -76.68 15.76 -47.90
CA VAL A 192 -77.44 16.96 -47.53
C VAL A 192 -77.49 17.97 -48.66
N LEU A 193 -76.37 18.24 -49.34
CA LEU A 193 -76.33 19.28 -50.37
C LEU A 193 -76.77 18.76 -51.75
N GLU A 194 -76.41 17.53 -52.11
CA GLU A 194 -76.75 16.93 -53.41
C GLU A 194 -78.18 16.32 -53.46
N GLU A 195 -78.76 15.91 -52.32
CA GLU A 195 -80.13 15.34 -52.31
C GLU A 195 -81.22 16.42 -52.48
N GLU A 196 -82.24 16.14 -53.30
CA GLU A 196 -83.40 17.03 -53.52
C GLU A 196 -84.43 17.00 -52.36
N LYS A 197 -84.26 16.10 -51.39
CA LYS A 197 -85.20 15.91 -50.27
C LYS A 197 -85.09 16.97 -49.18
N PHE A 198 -84.03 17.76 -49.19
CA PHE A 198 -83.85 18.88 -48.27
C PHE A 198 -84.23 20.19 -48.97
N SER A 199 -85.06 21.00 -48.32
CA SER A 199 -85.36 22.36 -48.76
C SER A 199 -84.14 23.26 -48.67
N GLN A 200 -84.15 24.36 -49.43
CA GLN A 200 -83.04 25.31 -49.46
C GLN A 200 -82.78 25.96 -48.09
N GLU A 201 -83.83 26.19 -47.30
CA GLU A 201 -83.74 26.72 -45.94
C GLU A 201 -83.07 25.74 -44.97
N GLN A 202 -83.41 24.44 -45.07
CA GLN A 202 -82.76 23.39 -44.28
C GLN A 202 -81.27 23.24 -44.66
N LYS A 203 -80.93 23.32 -45.95
CA LYS A 203 -79.52 23.30 -46.41
C LYS A 203 -78.74 24.50 -45.88
N SER A 204 -79.32 25.71 -45.95
CA SER A 204 -78.70 26.93 -45.42
C SER A 204 -78.46 26.84 -43.92
N TYR A 205 -79.45 26.40 -43.14
CA TYR A 205 -79.33 26.26 -41.68
C TYR A 205 -78.23 25.25 -41.26
N LEU A 206 -78.11 24.13 -41.98
CA LEU A 206 -77.08 23.12 -41.70
C LEU A 206 -75.66 23.62 -42.08
N LEU A 207 -75.54 24.43 -43.13
CA LEU A 207 -74.28 25.12 -43.48
C LEU A 207 -73.91 26.17 -42.44
N ASP A 208 -74.86 26.98 -41.99
CA ASP A 208 -74.65 27.98 -40.93
C ASP A 208 -74.15 27.32 -39.63
N CYS A 209 -74.66 26.14 -39.30
CA CYS A 209 -74.15 25.35 -38.17
C CYS A 209 -72.66 24.99 -38.36
N LEU A 210 -72.25 24.54 -39.55
CA LEU A 210 -70.84 24.23 -39.81
C LEU A 210 -69.95 25.48 -39.76
N GLU A 211 -70.42 26.61 -40.28
CA GLU A 211 -69.69 27.90 -40.24
C GLU A 211 -69.54 28.44 -38.81
N GLN A 212 -70.53 28.19 -37.96
CA GLN A 212 -70.49 28.54 -36.53
C GLN A 212 -69.50 27.67 -35.72
N GLY A 213 -68.96 26.60 -36.33
CA GLY A 213 -67.90 25.76 -35.76
C GLY A 213 -68.39 24.49 -35.07
N GLU A 214 -69.61 24.05 -35.39
CA GLU A 214 -70.21 22.81 -34.88
C GLU A 214 -69.48 21.58 -35.44
N GLU A 215 -69.40 20.48 -34.67
CA GLU A 215 -68.71 19.28 -35.15
C GLU A 215 -69.53 18.57 -36.25
N MET A 216 -68.84 18.05 -37.27
CA MET A 216 -69.48 17.48 -38.47
C MET A 216 -70.38 16.28 -38.18
N GLU A 217 -69.98 15.39 -37.26
CA GLU A 217 -70.79 14.23 -36.83
C GLU A 217 -72.13 14.66 -36.22
N GLU A 218 -72.09 15.80 -35.56
CA GLU A 218 -73.16 16.41 -34.80
C GLU A 218 -74.16 17.10 -35.75
N VAL A 219 -73.68 17.81 -36.75
CA VAL A 219 -74.50 18.37 -37.85
C VAL A 219 -75.13 17.27 -38.70
N LEU A 220 -74.38 16.23 -39.06
CA LEU A 220 -74.91 15.06 -39.78
C LEU A 220 -76.02 14.33 -39.01
N TYR A 221 -75.95 14.32 -37.67
CA TYR A 221 -77.00 13.72 -36.84
C TYR A 221 -78.32 14.50 -36.90
N LEU A 222 -78.25 15.84 -36.98
CA LEU A 222 -79.41 16.73 -37.12
C LEU A 222 -80.03 16.70 -38.52
N ALA A 223 -79.22 16.40 -39.55
CA ALA A 223 -79.61 16.42 -40.95
C ALA A 223 -80.59 15.29 -41.32
N LYS A 224 -81.85 15.42 -40.90
CA LYS A 224 -82.96 14.53 -41.28
C LYS A 224 -83.99 15.32 -42.06
N SER A 225 -84.26 14.91 -43.30
CA SER A 225 -85.13 15.64 -44.24
C SER A 225 -86.57 15.82 -43.75
N CYS A 226 -87.03 14.99 -42.82
CA CYS A 226 -88.37 15.06 -42.22
C CYS A 226 -88.53 16.10 -41.09
N LEU A 227 -87.47 16.81 -40.69
CA LEU A 227 -87.50 17.80 -39.60
C LEU A 227 -87.53 19.23 -40.15
N SER A 228 -88.38 20.12 -39.63
CA SER A 228 -88.31 21.54 -39.96
C SER A 228 -87.08 22.22 -39.33
N VAL A 229 -86.69 23.40 -39.83
CA VAL A 229 -85.57 24.17 -39.29
C VAL A 229 -85.76 24.47 -37.79
N GLU A 230 -86.97 24.87 -37.38
CA GLU A 230 -87.31 25.11 -35.97
C GLU A 230 -87.19 23.84 -35.10
N GLN A 231 -87.55 22.67 -35.64
CA GLN A 231 -87.40 21.40 -34.95
C GLN A 231 -85.92 21.02 -34.80
N MET A 232 -85.10 21.23 -35.86
CA MET A 232 -83.66 21.01 -35.81
C MET A 232 -82.99 21.94 -34.79
N GLU A 233 -83.42 23.19 -34.70
CA GLU A 233 -82.90 24.16 -33.72
C GLU A 233 -83.28 23.79 -32.28
N ARG A 234 -84.51 23.34 -32.06
CA ARG A 234 -84.93 22.86 -30.73
C ARG A 234 -84.19 21.58 -30.31
N ILE A 235 -83.93 20.66 -31.25
CA ILE A 235 -83.12 19.47 -31.00
C ILE A 235 -81.66 19.88 -30.71
N LYS A 236 -81.11 20.84 -31.45
CA LYS A 236 -79.77 21.41 -31.21
C LYS A 236 -79.65 22.01 -29.80
N GLN A 237 -80.67 22.74 -29.34
CA GLN A 237 -80.74 23.28 -27.98
C GLN A 237 -80.75 22.16 -26.93
N LEU A 238 -81.58 21.12 -27.12
CA LEU A 238 -81.62 19.97 -26.22
C LEU A 238 -80.29 19.20 -26.14
N LEU A 239 -79.61 19.02 -27.27
CA LEU A 239 -78.28 18.41 -27.31
C LEU A 239 -77.22 19.28 -26.62
N SER A 240 -77.41 20.60 -26.61
CA SER A 240 -76.55 21.56 -25.91
C SER A 240 -76.75 21.54 -24.39
N GLU A 241 -78.00 21.44 -23.94
CA GLU A 241 -78.38 21.45 -22.51
C GLU A 241 -78.14 20.09 -21.84
N HIS A 242 -78.29 18.99 -22.58
CA HIS A 242 -78.18 17.62 -22.06
C HIS A 242 -77.25 16.69 -22.88
N PRO A 243 -75.96 17.05 -23.06
CA PRO A 243 -75.02 16.27 -23.89
C PRO A 243 -74.76 14.84 -23.38
N GLN A 244 -74.97 14.63 -22.07
CA GLN A 244 -74.76 13.37 -21.37
C GLN A 244 -75.68 12.25 -21.89
N MET A 245 -76.89 12.60 -22.35
CA MET A 245 -77.92 11.64 -22.77
C MET A 245 -77.68 11.06 -24.17
N PHE A 246 -76.86 11.71 -25.00
CA PHE A 246 -76.70 11.33 -26.41
C PHE A 246 -75.28 10.93 -26.79
N TRP A 247 -74.25 11.51 -26.16
CA TRP A 247 -72.86 11.37 -26.62
C TRP A 247 -71.90 10.69 -25.64
N GLY A 248 -72.39 10.28 -24.46
CA GLY A 248 -71.60 9.67 -23.39
C GLY A 248 -70.61 10.64 -22.72
N SER A 249 -70.18 10.34 -21.50
CA SER A 249 -69.49 11.26 -20.56
C SER A 249 -68.11 11.80 -21.00
N ARG A 250 -67.67 11.62 -22.25
CA ARG A 250 -66.34 12.06 -22.74
C ARG A 250 -66.38 13.13 -23.86
N ARG A 251 -67.55 13.60 -24.31
CA ARG A 251 -67.65 14.71 -25.30
C ARG A 251 -68.10 16.02 -24.63
N LYS A 252 -67.59 17.15 -25.12
CA LYS A 252 -67.91 18.49 -24.57
C LYS A 252 -69.28 18.98 -25.08
N PRO A 253 -70.04 19.76 -24.29
CA PRO A 253 -71.32 20.33 -24.70
C PRO A 253 -71.22 21.21 -25.97
N TRP A 254 -72.23 21.11 -26.82
CA TRP A 254 -72.37 21.72 -28.15
C TRP A 254 -72.02 23.23 -28.21
N ASN A 255 -72.29 24.02 -27.15
CA ASN A 255 -72.06 25.49 -27.16
C ASN A 255 -70.78 26.02 -26.46
N GLN A 256 -69.76 25.21 -26.15
CA GLN A 256 -68.59 25.71 -25.39
C GLN A 256 -67.39 26.22 -26.22
N LYS A 257 -67.47 26.35 -27.54
CA LYS A 257 -66.34 26.85 -28.36
C LYS A 257 -66.28 28.38 -28.61
N LYS A 258 -67.17 29.19 -28.02
CA LYS A 258 -67.03 30.66 -28.04
C LYS A 258 -67.00 31.26 -26.62
N LYS A 259 -65.84 31.23 -25.99
CA LYS A 259 -65.37 32.28 -25.08
C LYS A 259 -63.92 32.61 -25.42
N VAL A 260 -63.75 33.49 -26.40
CA VAL A 260 -62.55 34.31 -26.53
C VAL A 260 -62.78 35.54 -25.68
N LYS A 261 -62.03 35.64 -24.58
CA LYS A 261 -61.35 36.86 -24.15
C LYS A 261 -60.01 36.43 -23.60
#